data_AF-A0AAE0JGH7-F1
#
_entry.id   AF-A0AAE0JGH7-F1
#
_cell.length_a   1.000
_cell.length_b   1.000
_cell.length_c   1.000
_cell.angle_alpha   90.00
_cell.angle_beta   90.00
_cell.angle_gamma   90.00
#
_symmetry.space_group_name_H-M   'P 1'
#
loop_
_entity.id
_entity.type
_entity.pdbx_description
1 polymer ?
#
loop_
_entity_poly.entity_id
_entity_poly.type
_entity_poly.pdbx_seq_one_letter_code
_entity_poly.pdbx_strand_id
1 'polypeptide(L)'
;MGYLPWMFNLPTAASHTAAIAQLKDPQGFSASYGPTTAERRSKWYLHEAATCCRWDGPSWPFATSQTLTAVENLLNDYPAQTYFSAADYINLLRGYAATQYKNGQPYVAEAHDPDADAWMSDYDRSNHSEDYNHSTFVDNIIAGLIGLRVQRDESLVVNPLAPPSWDHFALENAAYHGHSVTVLWDSTGSHYGQGQGLRVYVDGTLAGSRSTLGSLTVNVGPVVLAQTIRSQVNIAANGQRLPQGTTPSASYTSPYDDVWRAIDGIVWRTGIPPNARDYFAIDLRRPQAVSDVRLYFYDDGGGVRRPASYDLQYWTGNAWLTVPNQQRSGSATATSNSQTKITFPTIVTSQLRVVAPNNPGDGNGWGLSEFEVWTRAVFQLRNENSGKLMGYDDNGTRDHLWQFVRAPGGWFKIRNLNSSLLLGVQGASTANSPVLQQYEDNGTSDHLWRVISSQGNNGLFFAKE
;
A
#
# COMPACT_ATOMS: atom_id res chain seq x y z
N MET A 1 22.25 11.55 9.83
CA MET A 1 22.18 12.20 8.49
C MET A 1 23.44 12.03 7.63
N GLY A 2 24.66 12.09 8.17
CA GLY A 2 25.90 12.00 7.37
C GLY A 2 26.13 10.71 6.58
N TYR A 3 25.31 9.67 6.80
CA TYR A 3 25.41 8.36 6.13
C TYR A 3 24.57 8.25 4.86
N LEU A 4 23.66 9.19 4.62
CA LEU A 4 22.79 9.21 3.43
C LEU A 4 23.55 9.08 2.08
N PRO A 5 24.76 9.62 1.90
CA PRO A 5 25.49 9.43 0.65
C PRO A 5 25.69 7.95 0.25
N TRP A 6 25.89 7.04 1.21
CA TRP A 6 26.03 5.60 0.90
C TRP A 6 24.71 4.93 0.49
N MET A 7 23.56 5.46 0.91
CA MET A 7 22.24 4.99 0.45
C MET A 7 22.09 5.12 -1.08
N PHE A 8 22.81 6.07 -1.69
CA PHE A 8 22.78 6.31 -3.13
C PHE A 8 24.09 5.95 -3.83
N ASN A 9 24.98 5.19 -3.17
CA ASN A 9 26.28 4.80 -3.71
C ASN A 9 27.14 6.00 -4.18
N LEU A 10 27.07 7.14 -3.47
CA LEU A 10 27.73 8.40 -3.86
C LEU A 10 29.21 8.47 -3.47
N PRO A 11 29.65 8.12 -2.24
CA PRO A 11 31.05 8.15 -1.89
C PRO A 11 31.90 7.27 -2.80
N THR A 12 33.10 7.74 -3.18
CA THR A 12 34.03 6.99 -4.05
C THR A 12 35.42 6.81 -3.43
N ALA A 13 35.81 7.65 -2.47
CA ALA A 13 37.09 7.54 -1.79
C ALA A 13 37.00 6.61 -0.56
N ALA A 14 37.93 5.65 -0.46
CA ALA A 14 37.99 4.72 0.66
C ALA A 14 38.11 5.43 2.02
N SER A 15 38.75 6.60 2.06
CA SER A 15 38.90 7.44 3.27
C SER A 15 37.57 7.90 3.87
N HIS A 16 36.50 8.02 3.07
CA HIS A 16 35.18 8.39 3.59
C HIS A 16 34.56 7.29 4.46
N THR A 17 34.91 6.03 4.21
CA THR A 17 34.34 4.87 4.90
C THR A 17 34.62 4.85 6.40
N ALA A 18 35.71 5.49 6.84
CA ALA A 18 36.05 5.62 8.25
C ALA A 18 34.95 6.30 9.08
N ALA A 19 34.12 7.15 8.46
CA ALA A 19 32.98 7.79 9.13
C ALA A 19 31.93 6.79 9.65
N ILE A 20 31.80 5.62 9.01
CA ILE A 20 30.84 4.58 9.39
C ILE A 20 31.18 3.99 10.77
N ALA A 21 32.45 4.02 11.18
CA ALA A 21 32.86 3.57 12.51
C ALA A 21 32.14 4.32 13.66
N GLN A 22 31.67 5.55 13.41
CA GLN A 22 30.95 6.34 14.40
C GLN A 22 29.57 5.76 14.76
N LEU A 23 29.01 4.86 13.94
CA LEU A 23 27.78 4.12 14.29
C LEU A 23 27.97 3.18 15.48
N LYS A 24 29.22 2.78 15.75
CA LYS A 24 29.58 1.85 16.84
C LYS A 24 30.21 2.54 18.04
N ASP A 25 30.46 3.83 17.91
CA ASP A 25 31.08 4.63 18.97
C ASP A 25 29.99 5.09 19.97
N PRO A 26 30.11 4.78 21.28
CA PRO A 26 29.17 5.23 22.31
C PRO A 26 29.13 6.76 22.50
N GLN A 27 30.13 7.48 22.00
CA GLN A 27 30.15 8.95 21.92
C GLN A 27 29.79 9.46 20.52
N GLY A 28 29.72 8.55 19.54
CA GLY A 28 29.19 8.78 18.20
C GLY A 28 27.68 8.58 18.19
N PHE A 29 27.20 7.57 17.46
CA PHE A 29 25.76 7.33 17.27
C PHE A 29 25.23 6.04 17.93
N SER A 30 26.12 5.27 18.58
CA SER A 30 25.73 4.00 19.20
C SER A 30 24.86 4.23 20.45
N ALA A 31 23.75 3.52 20.50
CA ALA A 31 22.75 3.57 21.57
C ALA A 31 21.95 2.26 21.57
N SER A 32 21.40 1.87 22.73
CA SER A 32 20.71 0.58 22.91
C SER A 32 19.47 0.44 22.01
N TYR A 33 18.73 1.54 21.88
CA TYR A 33 17.54 1.68 21.02
C TYR A 33 17.82 2.71 19.93
N GLY A 34 19.07 2.73 19.45
CA GLY A 34 19.59 3.64 18.44
C GLY A 34 19.54 3.10 17.01
N PRO A 35 20.20 3.81 16.07
CA PRO A 35 21.18 4.87 16.28
C PRO A 35 20.53 6.22 16.63
N THR A 36 21.31 7.11 17.24
CA THR A 36 20.88 8.51 17.50
C THR A 36 20.92 9.34 16.20
N THR A 37 20.09 10.38 16.11
CA THR A 37 20.13 11.29 14.94
C THR A 37 21.29 12.30 14.98
N ALA A 38 21.81 12.59 16.18
CA ALA A 38 22.98 13.44 16.42
C ALA A 38 24.04 12.68 17.23
N GLU A 39 25.32 13.00 17.02
CA GLU A 39 26.39 12.35 17.77
C GLU A 39 26.32 12.72 19.27
N ARG A 40 26.49 11.74 20.15
CA ARG A 40 26.28 11.87 21.59
C ARG A 40 27.28 12.83 22.26
N ARG A 41 28.46 13.00 21.68
CA ARG A 41 29.47 13.98 22.14
C ARG A 41 29.15 15.43 21.78
N SER A 42 28.15 15.66 20.93
CA SER A 42 27.74 17.02 20.60
C SER A 42 27.16 17.71 21.84
N LYS A 43 27.54 18.97 22.07
CA LYS A 43 26.89 19.81 23.10
C LYS A 43 25.38 20.02 22.85
N TRP A 44 24.91 19.72 21.63
CA TRP A 44 23.52 19.82 21.23
C TRP A 44 22.77 18.49 21.29
N TYR A 45 23.42 17.41 21.73
CA TYR A 45 22.76 16.12 21.88
C TYR A 45 21.60 16.21 22.88
N LEU A 46 20.39 15.89 22.42
CA LEU A 46 19.13 15.95 23.18
C LEU A 46 18.85 17.32 23.83
N HIS A 47 19.39 18.41 23.29
CA HIS A 47 19.28 19.73 23.91
C HIS A 47 17.84 20.25 24.01
N GLU A 48 17.03 20.01 22.98
CA GLU A 48 15.62 20.42 22.89
C GLU A 48 14.66 19.23 22.79
N ALA A 49 15.18 18.01 22.86
CA ALA A 49 14.45 16.78 22.55
C ALA A 49 13.31 16.46 23.52
N ALA A 50 13.20 17.13 24.67
CA ALA A 50 12.10 16.95 25.61
C ALA A 50 10.73 17.31 25.02
N THR A 51 10.69 18.18 24.00
CA THR A 51 9.48 18.54 23.27
C THR A 51 9.52 17.98 21.86
N CYS A 52 8.41 17.45 21.36
CA CYS A 52 8.32 17.03 19.96
C CYS A 52 8.50 18.25 19.03
N CYS A 53 9.11 18.13 17.85
CA CYS A 53 9.60 16.90 17.21
C CYS A 53 11.04 17.13 16.77
N ARG A 54 11.99 16.97 17.70
CA ARG A 54 13.39 17.35 17.47
C ARG A 54 14.24 16.18 16.98
N TRP A 55 15.24 16.54 16.18
CA TRP A 55 16.15 15.63 15.50
C TRP A 55 17.58 15.73 16.04
N ASP A 56 17.76 16.34 17.21
CA ASP A 56 19.03 16.64 17.85
C ASP A 56 19.54 15.52 18.76
N GLY A 57 19.02 14.29 18.64
CA GLY A 57 19.51 13.15 19.42
C GLY A 57 18.63 11.91 19.43
N PRO A 58 17.28 12.00 19.47
CA PRO A 58 16.43 10.81 19.57
C PRO A 58 16.69 9.78 18.48
N SER A 59 16.32 8.53 18.70
CA SER A 59 16.32 7.55 17.62
C SER A 59 15.03 7.69 16.82
N TRP A 60 15.17 7.94 15.52
CA TRP A 60 14.05 8.08 14.61
C TRP A 60 14.00 6.87 13.67
N PRO A 61 12.88 6.14 13.54
CA PRO A 61 12.73 5.07 12.55
C PRO A 61 13.10 5.51 11.13
N PHE A 62 12.74 6.74 10.75
CA PHE A 62 13.11 7.33 9.46
C PHE A 62 14.63 7.37 9.23
N ALA A 63 15.39 7.91 10.19
CA ALA A 63 16.85 7.99 10.07
C ALA A 63 17.52 6.62 10.22
N THR A 64 16.97 5.75 11.07
CA THR A 64 17.47 4.41 11.32
C THR A 64 17.38 3.55 10.07
N SER A 65 16.22 3.52 9.42
CA SER A 65 15.99 2.79 8.17
C SER A 65 16.90 3.27 7.04
N GLN A 66 17.07 4.58 6.88
CA GLN A 66 18.04 5.15 5.92
C GLN A 66 19.48 4.77 6.23
N THR A 67 19.85 4.73 7.51
CA THR A 67 21.19 4.34 7.96
C THR A 67 21.45 2.86 7.69
N LEU A 68 20.44 1.99 7.91
CA LEU A 68 20.47 0.58 7.55
C LEU A 68 20.68 0.41 6.05
N THR A 69 19.89 1.08 5.20
CA THR A 69 20.07 1.01 3.73
C THR A 69 21.46 1.49 3.30
N ALA A 70 21.99 2.53 3.94
CA ALA A 70 23.34 3.02 3.68
C ALA A 70 24.43 1.97 4.01
N VAL A 71 24.35 1.29 5.16
CA VAL A 71 25.34 0.25 5.51
C VAL A 71 25.11 -1.05 4.75
N GLU A 72 23.88 -1.35 4.31
CA GLU A 72 23.59 -2.46 3.39
C GLU A 72 24.35 -2.28 2.08
N ASN A 73 24.26 -1.09 1.48
CA ASN A 73 24.99 -0.74 0.27
C ASN A 73 26.50 -0.75 0.52
N LEU A 74 26.98 -0.21 1.64
CA LEU A 74 28.40 -0.29 2.00
C LEU A 74 28.91 -1.73 2.01
N LEU A 75 28.15 -2.67 2.57
CA LEU A 75 28.59 -4.06 2.70
C LEU A 75 28.48 -4.85 1.39
N ASN A 76 27.65 -4.41 0.45
CA ASN A 76 27.38 -5.11 -0.80
C ASN A 76 28.09 -4.51 -2.02
N ASP A 77 28.16 -3.18 -2.11
CA ASP A 77 28.47 -2.45 -3.34
C ASP A 77 29.83 -1.75 -3.27
N TYR A 78 30.44 -1.67 -2.09
CA TYR A 78 31.74 -1.02 -1.86
C TYR A 78 32.88 -2.02 -1.64
N PRO A 79 34.15 -1.60 -1.84
CA PRO A 79 35.31 -2.40 -1.47
C PRO A 79 35.27 -2.83 0.00
N ALA A 80 35.80 -4.03 0.27
CA ALA A 80 35.89 -4.57 1.61
C ALA A 80 36.61 -3.61 2.58
N GLN A 81 36.09 -3.52 3.79
CA GLN A 81 36.50 -2.55 4.81
C GLN A 81 36.34 -3.15 6.22
N THR A 82 37.00 -2.57 7.21
CA THR A 82 37.06 -3.09 8.59
C THR A 82 36.28 -2.26 9.62
N TYR A 83 35.71 -1.13 9.21
CA TYR A 83 34.98 -0.19 10.06
C TYR A 83 33.59 -0.72 10.45
N PHE A 84 32.93 -1.51 9.61
CA PHE A 84 31.57 -2.01 9.85
C PHE A 84 31.40 -3.41 9.24
N SER A 85 30.87 -4.36 9.98
CA SER A 85 30.71 -5.74 9.55
C SER A 85 29.24 -6.12 9.35
N ALA A 86 28.97 -7.28 8.72
CA ALA A 86 27.62 -7.84 8.69
C ALA A 86 27.08 -8.10 10.10
N ALA A 87 27.92 -8.49 11.07
CA ALA A 87 27.50 -8.64 12.46
C ALA A 87 27.06 -7.30 13.07
N ASP A 88 27.75 -6.21 12.74
CA ASP A 88 27.36 -4.85 13.18
C ASP A 88 26.01 -4.44 12.58
N TYR A 89 25.77 -4.76 11.30
CA TYR A 89 24.47 -4.56 10.65
C TYR A 89 23.35 -5.31 11.39
N ILE A 90 23.57 -6.59 11.72
CA ILE A 90 22.58 -7.39 12.44
C ILE A 90 22.29 -6.83 13.83
N ASN A 91 23.30 -6.32 14.53
CA ASN A 91 23.09 -5.66 15.81
C ASN A 91 22.26 -4.38 15.67
N LEU A 92 22.54 -3.56 14.66
CA LEU A 92 21.77 -2.35 14.36
C LEU A 92 20.31 -2.66 14.01
N LEU A 93 20.09 -3.65 13.15
CA LEU A 93 18.76 -4.11 12.73
C LEU A 93 17.96 -4.70 13.90
N ARG A 94 18.62 -5.44 14.81
CA ARG A 94 18.00 -5.95 16.04
C ARG A 94 17.61 -4.84 17.00
N GLY A 95 18.48 -3.84 17.17
CA GLY A 95 18.16 -2.64 17.96
C GLY A 95 16.93 -1.94 17.41
N TYR A 96 16.87 -1.74 16.09
CA TYR A 96 15.70 -1.17 15.44
C TYR A 96 14.44 -2.03 15.60
N ALA A 97 14.54 -3.36 15.42
CA ALA A 97 13.41 -4.24 15.64
C ALA A 97 12.89 -4.19 17.09
N ALA A 98 13.79 -4.02 18.06
CA ALA A 98 13.43 -3.91 19.47
C ALA A 98 12.68 -2.61 19.79
N THR A 99 12.95 -1.50 19.09
CA THR A 99 12.21 -0.25 19.29
C THR A 99 10.75 -0.36 18.85
N GLN A 100 10.43 -1.28 17.93
CA GLN A 100 9.10 -1.41 17.32
C GLN A 100 8.08 -2.17 18.19
N TYR A 101 8.14 -1.94 19.50
CA TYR A 101 7.21 -2.50 20.48
C TYR A 101 6.77 -1.43 21.48
N LYS A 102 5.56 -1.61 22.03
CA LYS A 102 5.05 -0.86 23.18
C LYS A 102 4.26 -1.84 24.04
N ASN A 103 4.64 -1.99 25.31
CA ASN A 103 4.02 -2.97 26.24
C ASN A 103 4.02 -4.41 25.69
N GLY A 104 5.07 -4.80 24.96
CA GLY A 104 5.21 -6.13 24.38
C GLY A 104 4.36 -6.40 23.12
N GLN A 105 3.66 -5.39 22.59
CA GLN A 105 2.92 -5.48 21.33
C GLN A 105 3.66 -4.73 20.22
N PRO A 106 3.62 -5.21 18.96
CA PRO A 106 4.18 -4.47 17.83
C PRO A 106 3.59 -3.06 17.76
N TYR A 107 4.45 -2.06 17.67
CA TYR A 107 4.07 -0.65 17.68
C TYR A 107 5.15 0.19 17.03
N VAL A 108 4.77 1.21 16.26
CA VAL A 108 5.71 2.16 15.69
C VAL A 108 5.17 3.58 15.89
N ALA A 109 6.04 4.48 16.34
CA ALA A 109 5.75 5.89 16.52
C ALA A 109 6.91 6.76 16.00
N GLU A 110 6.87 8.06 16.30
CA GLU A 110 7.78 9.05 15.70
C GLU A 110 9.23 8.90 16.17
N ALA A 111 9.48 8.87 17.48
CA ALA A 111 10.84 8.82 18.03
C ALA A 111 10.95 7.99 19.31
N HIS A 112 12.03 7.23 19.41
CA HIS A 112 12.35 6.37 20.55
C HIS A 112 13.48 6.99 21.37
N ASP A 113 13.41 6.82 22.69
CA ASP A 113 14.51 7.17 23.57
C ASP A 113 15.74 6.31 23.20
N PRO A 114 16.93 6.88 22.99
CA PRO A 114 18.09 6.09 22.57
C PRO A 114 18.57 5.06 23.60
N ASP A 115 18.36 5.28 24.89
CA ASP A 115 18.93 4.47 25.96
C ASP A 115 17.87 3.72 26.79
N ALA A 116 16.60 4.16 26.78
CA ALA A 116 15.48 3.50 27.44
C ALA A 116 14.53 2.80 26.46
N ASP A 117 13.90 1.70 26.91
CA ASP A 117 12.86 0.97 26.17
C ASP A 117 11.52 1.73 26.19
N ALA A 118 11.50 2.91 25.57
CA ALA A 118 10.34 3.78 25.57
C ALA A 118 10.29 4.67 24.32
N TRP A 119 9.12 4.70 23.70
CA TRP A 119 8.72 5.80 22.82
C TRP A 119 8.66 7.10 23.62
N MET A 120 9.20 8.18 23.06
CA MET A 120 9.29 9.45 23.78
C MET A 120 7.89 10.06 23.95
N SER A 121 7.48 10.36 25.19
CA SER A 121 6.10 10.73 25.54
C SER A 121 5.53 11.92 24.78
N ASP A 122 6.38 12.88 24.40
CA ASP A 122 5.94 14.06 23.65
C ASP A 122 5.75 13.79 22.15
N TYR A 123 6.35 12.71 21.65
CA TYR A 123 6.32 12.22 20.27
C TYR A 123 5.28 11.10 20.09
N ASP A 124 4.90 10.44 21.19
CA ASP A 124 3.90 9.37 21.26
C ASP A 124 2.72 9.78 22.15
N ARG A 125 1.91 10.69 21.61
CA ARG A 125 0.66 11.16 22.23
C ARG A 125 -0.53 10.49 21.56
N SER A 126 -1.65 10.44 22.28
CA SER A 126 -2.89 9.86 21.76
C SER A 126 -3.29 10.50 20.42
N ASN A 127 -3.53 9.65 19.41
CA ASN A 127 -3.95 10.03 18.06
C ASN A 127 -2.94 10.97 17.36
N HIS A 128 -1.65 10.72 17.59
CA HIS A 128 -0.54 11.49 17.02
C HIS A 128 0.37 10.62 16.16
N SER A 129 0.86 9.51 16.71
CA SER A 129 1.95 8.72 16.13
C SER A 129 1.69 7.22 16.10
N GLU A 130 0.51 6.76 16.53
CA GLU A 130 0.15 5.35 16.41
C GLU A 130 0.25 4.90 14.93
N ASP A 131 1.01 3.82 14.69
CA ASP A 131 1.21 3.22 13.37
C ASP A 131 1.87 4.18 12.35
N TYR A 132 2.80 5.00 12.82
CA TYR A 132 3.45 6.03 12.02
C TYR A 132 4.20 5.47 10.80
N ASN A 133 3.71 5.80 9.60
CA ASN A 133 4.29 5.34 8.33
C ASN A 133 5.31 6.36 7.77
N HIS A 134 6.48 6.43 8.39
CA HIS A 134 7.58 7.31 7.99
C HIS A 134 8.93 6.57 8.02
N SER A 135 8.95 5.26 7.78
CA SER A 135 10.19 4.48 7.76
C SER A 135 10.00 3.18 7.01
N THR A 136 11.11 2.55 6.62
CA THR A 136 11.11 1.18 6.13
C THR A 136 11.64 0.24 7.22
N PHE A 137 11.15 -0.99 7.23
CA PHE A 137 11.73 -2.08 8.05
C PHE A 137 11.84 -3.35 7.22
N VAL A 138 10.71 -3.74 6.60
CA VAL A 138 10.64 -4.91 5.72
C VAL A 138 11.61 -4.81 4.53
N ASP A 139 11.86 -3.60 4.01
CA ASP A 139 12.86 -3.38 2.98
C ASP A 139 14.28 -3.74 3.47
N ASN A 140 14.66 -3.33 4.68
CA ASN A 140 15.95 -3.69 5.28
C ASN A 140 16.07 -5.21 5.52
N ILE A 141 14.96 -5.87 5.89
CA ILE A 141 14.90 -7.33 5.96
C ILE A 141 15.18 -7.95 4.58
N ILE A 142 14.49 -7.50 3.53
CA ILE A 142 14.58 -8.11 2.19
C ILE A 142 15.92 -7.78 1.51
N ALA A 143 16.32 -6.51 1.49
CA ALA A 143 17.48 -6.02 0.74
C ALA A 143 18.82 -6.20 1.47
N GLY A 144 18.79 -6.23 2.80
CA GLY A 144 19.96 -6.38 3.67
C GLY A 144 20.08 -7.76 4.29
N LEU A 145 19.18 -8.11 5.22
CA LEU A 145 19.25 -9.38 5.96
C LEU A 145 19.22 -10.60 5.03
N ILE A 146 18.19 -10.69 4.17
CA ILE A 146 18.05 -11.75 3.16
C ILE A 146 18.91 -11.44 1.93
N GLY A 147 19.11 -10.16 1.61
CA GLY A 147 20.08 -9.72 0.61
C GLY A 147 19.59 -9.77 -0.83
N LEU A 148 18.31 -9.54 -1.12
CA LEU A 148 17.83 -9.37 -2.51
C LEU A 148 18.34 -8.04 -3.06
N ARG A 149 19.36 -8.10 -3.93
CA ARG A 149 20.00 -6.96 -4.58
C ARG A 149 19.47 -6.84 -6.02
N VAL A 150 18.47 -5.97 -6.18
CA VAL A 150 17.76 -5.75 -7.45
C VAL A 150 18.72 -5.29 -8.56
N GLN A 151 18.55 -5.88 -9.76
CA GLN A 151 19.29 -5.50 -10.96
C GLN A 151 18.36 -4.90 -12.00
N ARG A 152 18.95 -4.21 -13.00
CA ARG A 152 18.20 -3.64 -14.13
C ARG A 152 17.96 -4.64 -15.26
N ASP A 153 18.74 -5.71 -15.30
CA ASP A 153 18.68 -6.75 -16.33
C ASP A 153 17.83 -7.94 -15.84
N GLU A 154 17.96 -9.07 -16.53
CA GLU A 154 17.25 -10.31 -16.22
C GLU A 154 17.87 -11.09 -15.05
N SER A 155 18.82 -10.50 -14.31
CA SER A 155 19.47 -11.17 -13.19
C SER A 155 18.90 -10.72 -11.85
N LEU A 156 19.08 -11.56 -10.83
CA LEU A 156 18.92 -11.21 -9.42
C LEU A 156 20.19 -11.61 -8.69
N VAL A 157 20.73 -10.71 -7.88
CA VAL A 157 21.82 -11.01 -6.95
C VAL A 157 21.22 -11.21 -5.56
N VAL A 158 21.55 -12.33 -4.92
CA VAL A 158 21.22 -12.62 -3.53
C VAL A 158 22.52 -12.64 -2.73
N ASN A 159 22.73 -11.68 -1.84
CA ASN A 159 23.92 -11.60 -0.98
C ASN A 159 23.51 -11.32 0.48
N PRO A 160 23.16 -12.35 1.25
CA PRO A 160 22.60 -12.17 2.60
C PRO A 160 23.63 -11.59 3.57
N LEU A 161 23.20 -10.63 4.40
CA LEU A 161 23.95 -10.19 5.59
C LEU A 161 23.58 -11.01 6.84
N ALA A 162 22.71 -12.02 6.70
CA ALA A 162 22.33 -12.93 7.77
C ALA A 162 23.53 -13.62 8.44
N PRO A 163 23.49 -13.85 9.77
CA PRO A 163 24.55 -14.55 10.47
C PRO A 163 24.74 -15.98 9.93
N PRO A 164 25.99 -16.44 9.72
CA PRO A 164 26.26 -17.82 9.31
C PRO A 164 25.89 -18.85 10.39
N SER A 165 25.63 -18.41 11.62
CA SER A 165 25.15 -19.24 12.73
C SER A 165 23.64 -19.50 12.70
N TRP A 166 22.89 -18.87 11.81
CA TRP A 166 21.47 -19.21 11.64
C TRP A 166 21.34 -20.54 10.93
N ASP A 167 20.48 -21.42 11.45
CA ASP A 167 20.26 -22.73 10.83
C ASP A 167 19.40 -22.64 9.58
N HIS A 168 18.46 -21.69 9.55
CA HIS A 168 17.55 -21.52 8.42
C HIS A 168 16.94 -20.12 8.34
N PHE A 169 16.52 -19.72 7.15
CA PHE A 169 15.58 -18.63 6.89
C PHE A 169 14.92 -18.82 5.51
N ALA A 170 13.78 -18.18 5.29
CA ALA A 170 13.15 -18.12 3.98
C ALA A 170 12.48 -16.77 3.73
N LEU A 171 12.55 -16.31 2.48
CA LEU A 171 11.69 -15.30 1.89
C LEU A 171 10.97 -15.95 0.73
N GLU A 172 9.64 -16.00 0.79
CA GLU A 172 8.80 -16.63 -0.23
C GLU A 172 7.91 -15.60 -0.92
N ASN A 173 7.54 -15.89 -2.17
CA ASN A 173 6.60 -15.08 -2.96
C ASN A 173 7.02 -13.61 -3.15
N ALA A 174 8.33 -13.35 -3.18
CA ALA A 174 8.84 -12.01 -3.49
C ALA A 174 8.63 -11.74 -4.98
N ALA A 175 7.74 -10.79 -5.31
CA ALA A 175 7.52 -10.39 -6.70
C ALA A 175 8.73 -9.61 -7.22
N TYR A 176 9.42 -10.14 -8.23
CA TYR A 176 10.56 -9.49 -8.87
C TYR A 176 10.48 -9.64 -10.38
N HIS A 177 10.46 -8.50 -11.09
CA HIS A 177 10.35 -8.48 -12.57
C HIS A 177 9.17 -9.29 -13.13
N GLY A 178 8.09 -9.45 -12.36
CA GLY A 178 6.92 -10.24 -12.75
C GLY A 178 6.97 -11.72 -12.40
N HIS A 179 8.07 -12.19 -11.85
CA HIS A 179 8.27 -13.55 -11.38
C HIS A 179 8.11 -13.65 -9.87
N SER A 180 7.75 -14.84 -9.39
CA SER A 180 7.76 -15.17 -7.96
C SER A 180 9.14 -15.70 -7.58
N VAL A 181 9.86 -14.97 -6.72
CA VAL A 181 11.17 -15.37 -6.21
C VAL A 181 11.04 -15.92 -4.80
N THR A 182 11.70 -17.05 -4.56
CA THR A 182 11.90 -17.60 -3.21
C THR A 182 13.37 -17.75 -2.92
N VAL A 183 13.83 -17.22 -1.80
CA VAL A 183 15.20 -17.38 -1.29
C VAL A 183 15.12 -18.17 0.01
N LEU A 184 15.87 -19.25 0.11
CA LEU A 184 15.95 -20.06 1.31
C LEU A 184 17.41 -20.33 1.69
N TRP A 185 17.66 -20.36 2.99
CA TRP A 185 18.88 -20.90 3.58
C TRP A 185 18.49 -22.05 4.50
N ASP A 186 19.14 -23.19 4.35
CA ASP A 186 19.02 -24.33 5.28
C ASP A 186 20.39 -24.97 5.45
N SER A 187 21.00 -24.78 6.63
CA SER A 187 22.35 -25.26 6.93
C SER A 187 22.46 -26.78 6.90
N THR A 188 21.34 -27.49 7.05
CA THR A 188 21.27 -28.97 7.11
C THR A 188 20.54 -29.58 5.92
N GLY A 189 19.66 -28.81 5.27
CA GLY A 189 18.71 -29.27 4.25
C GLY A 189 17.46 -29.97 4.82
N SER A 190 17.36 -30.13 6.14
CA SER A 190 16.28 -30.88 6.80
C SER A 190 15.09 -30.03 7.20
N HIS A 191 15.24 -28.70 7.32
CA HIS A 191 14.18 -27.83 7.79
C HIS A 191 13.11 -27.61 6.71
N TYR A 192 13.52 -27.33 5.46
CA TYR A 192 12.59 -27.16 4.33
C TYR A 192 12.48 -28.41 3.43
N GLY A 193 13.38 -29.37 3.57
CA GLY A 193 13.43 -30.55 2.68
C GLY A 193 13.77 -30.23 1.23
N GLN A 194 14.31 -29.03 0.96
CA GLN A 194 14.68 -28.53 -0.36
C GLN A 194 16.17 -28.67 -0.65
N GLY A 195 16.91 -29.41 0.19
CA GLY A 195 18.35 -29.60 0.13
C GLY A 195 19.14 -28.52 0.86
N GLN A 196 20.40 -28.84 1.20
CA GLN A 196 21.28 -27.96 1.97
C GLN A 196 21.68 -26.69 1.21
N GLY A 197 21.94 -25.63 1.95
CA GLY A 197 22.59 -24.40 1.50
C GLY A 197 21.64 -23.24 1.21
N LEU A 198 22.20 -22.19 0.60
CA LEU A 198 21.44 -21.07 0.05
C LEU A 198 20.88 -21.49 -1.30
N ARG A 199 19.58 -21.32 -1.51
CA ARG A 199 18.90 -21.67 -2.75
C ARG A 199 17.93 -20.57 -3.17
N VAL A 200 17.85 -20.34 -4.47
CA VAL A 200 16.96 -19.34 -5.06
C VAL A 200 16.09 -20.03 -6.11
N TYR A 201 14.78 -19.87 -5.97
CA TYR A 201 13.77 -20.38 -6.89
C TYR A 201 13.11 -19.22 -7.60
N VAL A 202 12.82 -19.41 -8.89
CA VAL A 202 12.06 -18.50 -9.74
C VAL A 202 10.89 -19.28 -10.28
N ASP A 203 9.67 -18.80 -10.00
CA ASP A 203 8.40 -19.47 -10.36
C ASP A 203 8.36 -20.94 -9.95
N GLY A 204 8.86 -21.22 -8.75
CA GLY A 204 8.92 -22.57 -8.17
C GLY A 204 10.03 -23.48 -8.73
N THR A 205 10.84 -23.00 -9.66
CA THR A 205 11.97 -23.75 -10.24
C THR A 205 13.29 -23.28 -9.65
N LEU A 206 14.16 -24.21 -9.23
CA LEU A 206 15.48 -23.87 -8.69
C LEU A 206 16.32 -23.16 -9.76
N ALA A 207 16.64 -21.89 -9.54
CA ALA A 207 17.43 -21.06 -10.44
C ALA A 207 18.92 -21.01 -10.07
N GLY A 208 19.26 -21.26 -8.80
CA GLY A 208 20.64 -21.33 -8.35
C GLY A 208 20.78 -21.77 -6.90
N SER A 209 21.98 -22.24 -6.53
CA SER A 209 22.28 -22.67 -5.16
C SER A 209 23.75 -22.54 -4.81
N ARG A 210 24.06 -22.40 -3.51
CA ARG A 210 25.40 -22.46 -2.92
C ARG A 210 25.39 -23.18 -1.58
N SER A 211 26.48 -23.84 -1.22
CA SER A 211 26.60 -24.56 0.07
C SER A 211 26.79 -23.65 1.29
N THR A 212 27.19 -22.39 1.08
CA THR A 212 27.39 -21.40 2.14
C THR A 212 26.63 -20.11 1.84
N LEU A 213 26.37 -19.31 2.86
CA LEU A 213 25.89 -17.93 2.67
C LEU A 213 26.91 -17.08 1.88
N GLY A 214 26.37 -16.08 1.18
CA GLY A 214 27.09 -15.07 0.39
C GLY A 214 26.51 -14.92 -1.01
N SER A 215 27.13 -14.06 -1.81
CA SER A 215 26.60 -13.68 -3.13
C SER A 215 26.31 -14.86 -4.06
N LEU A 216 25.12 -14.84 -4.66
CA LEU A 216 24.61 -15.78 -5.65
C LEU A 216 23.82 -14.98 -6.69
N THR A 217 24.30 -14.97 -7.93
CA THR A 217 23.57 -14.39 -9.06
C THR A 217 22.75 -15.48 -9.75
N VAL A 218 21.47 -15.23 -9.99
CA VAL A 218 20.59 -16.10 -10.79
C VAL A 218 19.97 -15.33 -11.94
N ASN A 219 19.64 -16.03 -13.02
CA ASN A 219 18.80 -15.48 -14.08
C ASN A 219 17.33 -15.66 -13.68
N VAL A 220 16.56 -14.57 -13.65
CA VAL A 220 15.12 -14.57 -13.37
C VAL A 220 14.27 -14.59 -14.65
N GLY A 221 14.89 -14.31 -15.80
CA GLY A 221 14.22 -14.21 -17.09
C GLY A 221 13.75 -12.79 -17.45
N PRO A 222 13.16 -12.63 -18.64
CA PRO A 222 12.69 -11.35 -19.14
C PRO A 222 11.55 -10.81 -18.27
N VAL A 223 11.53 -9.49 -18.07
CA VAL A 223 10.50 -8.82 -17.27
C VAL A 223 9.09 -9.18 -17.78
N VAL A 224 8.32 -9.85 -16.93
CA VAL A 224 6.89 -10.07 -17.13
C VAL A 224 6.16 -8.90 -16.51
N LEU A 225 5.62 -8.01 -17.34
CA LEU A 225 4.71 -6.99 -16.84
C LEU A 225 3.43 -7.69 -16.40
N ALA A 226 3.33 -7.99 -15.11
CA ALA A 226 2.12 -8.51 -14.50
C ALA A 226 0.99 -7.51 -14.79
N GLN A 227 0.17 -7.81 -15.79
CA GLN A 227 -1.05 -7.08 -16.07
C GLN A 227 -2.09 -7.47 -15.02
N THR A 228 -1.79 -7.26 -13.74
CA THR A 228 -2.80 -7.31 -12.69
C THR A 228 -3.59 -6.01 -12.76
N ILE A 229 -4.32 -5.85 -13.86
CA ILE A 229 -5.24 -4.74 -14.02
C ILE A 229 -6.38 -5.06 -13.08
N ARG A 230 -6.38 -4.43 -11.89
CA ARG A 230 -7.58 -4.41 -11.06
C ARG A 230 -8.65 -3.74 -11.90
N SER A 231 -9.52 -4.55 -12.50
CA SER A 231 -10.62 -4.09 -13.34
C SER A 231 -11.67 -3.31 -12.56
N GLN A 232 -11.59 -3.40 -11.23
CA GLN A 232 -12.43 -2.69 -10.27
C GLN A 232 -11.65 -1.56 -9.60
N VAL A 233 -12.34 -0.44 -9.39
CA VAL A 233 -11.90 0.74 -8.65
C VAL A 233 -12.78 0.90 -7.41
N ASN A 234 -12.19 1.31 -6.29
CA ASN A 234 -12.94 1.73 -5.12
C ASN A 234 -13.48 3.15 -5.35
N ILE A 235 -14.78 3.30 -5.62
CA ILE A 235 -15.41 4.60 -5.87
C ILE A 235 -15.86 5.31 -4.58
N ALA A 236 -15.76 4.64 -3.42
CA ALA A 236 -16.01 5.30 -2.14
C ALA A 236 -14.80 6.11 -1.66
N ALA A 237 -13.58 5.71 -2.03
CA ALA A 237 -12.35 6.33 -1.57
C ALA A 237 -12.27 7.82 -1.92
N ASN A 238 -12.06 8.67 -0.92
CA ASN A 238 -11.85 10.12 -1.06
C ASN A 238 -10.99 10.68 0.09
N GLY A 239 -9.82 10.07 0.35
CA GLY A 239 -8.91 10.51 1.42
C GLY A 239 -8.41 11.95 1.29
N GLN A 240 -8.39 12.51 0.07
CA GLN A 240 -8.04 13.91 -0.18
C GLN A 240 -9.21 14.89 0.00
N ARG A 241 -10.42 14.40 0.32
CA ARG A 241 -11.64 15.20 0.51
C ARG A 241 -11.95 16.11 -0.67
N LEU A 242 -11.75 15.60 -1.89
CA LEU A 242 -12.05 16.34 -3.11
C LEU A 242 -13.55 16.67 -3.14
N PRO A 243 -13.98 17.92 -3.41
CA PRO A 243 -15.38 18.31 -3.37
C PRO A 243 -16.29 17.48 -4.28
N GLN A 244 -15.75 17.06 -5.43
CA GLN A 244 -16.42 16.26 -6.46
C GLN A 244 -16.47 14.76 -6.13
N GLY A 245 -15.70 14.32 -5.11
CA GLY A 245 -15.62 12.93 -4.70
C GLY A 245 -16.71 12.54 -3.72
N THR A 246 -16.73 11.26 -3.36
CA THR A 246 -17.66 10.67 -2.39
C THR A 246 -17.60 11.41 -1.06
N THR A 247 -18.75 11.69 -0.47
CA THR A 247 -18.87 12.29 0.87
C THR A 247 -19.44 11.30 1.87
N PRO A 248 -18.83 11.14 3.05
CA PRO A 248 -19.34 10.28 4.09
C PRO A 248 -20.21 11.07 5.09
N SER A 249 -21.11 10.37 5.78
CA SER A 249 -21.95 10.89 6.85
C SER A 249 -22.29 9.78 7.83
N ALA A 250 -22.61 10.13 9.08
CA ALA A 250 -23.02 9.17 10.09
C ALA A 250 -24.15 9.75 10.94
N SER A 251 -24.93 8.90 11.58
CA SER A 251 -25.92 9.31 12.59
C SER A 251 -25.26 9.98 13.81
N TYR A 252 -24.02 9.59 14.10
CA TYR A 252 -23.18 10.15 15.14
C TYR A 252 -21.70 9.96 14.79
N THR A 253 -20.86 10.88 15.22
CA THR A 253 -19.41 10.75 15.18
C THR A 253 -18.88 11.32 16.49
N SER A 254 -17.97 10.61 17.14
CA SER A 254 -17.30 11.09 18.36
C SER A 254 -16.62 12.43 18.09
N PRO A 255 -16.59 13.37 19.05
CA PRO A 255 -15.77 14.59 18.96
C PRO A 255 -14.27 14.34 18.75
N TYR A 256 -13.80 13.12 19.02
CA TYR A 256 -12.40 12.72 18.88
C TYR A 256 -12.09 12.00 17.55
N ASP A 257 -13.08 11.90 16.66
CA ASP A 257 -12.92 11.20 15.38
C ASP A 257 -13.61 11.96 14.25
N ASP A 258 -13.47 11.45 13.03
CA ASP A 258 -13.87 12.09 11.79
C ASP A 258 -14.45 11.04 10.84
N VAL A 259 -15.70 11.26 10.40
CA VAL A 259 -16.41 10.41 9.44
C VAL A 259 -15.66 10.21 8.11
N TRP A 260 -14.73 11.11 7.75
CA TRP A 260 -13.86 10.98 6.57
C TRP A 260 -12.87 9.82 6.65
N ARG A 261 -12.55 9.34 7.85
CA ARG A 261 -11.61 8.25 8.10
C ARG A 261 -12.07 6.90 7.55
N ALA A 262 -13.37 6.70 7.36
CA ALA A 262 -13.92 5.45 6.83
C ALA A 262 -13.94 5.38 5.29
N ILE A 263 -13.35 6.35 4.59
CA ILE A 263 -13.20 6.34 3.13
C ILE A 263 -11.83 6.87 2.67
N ASP A 264 -10.81 6.83 3.52
CA ASP A 264 -9.49 7.37 3.19
C ASP A 264 -8.49 6.30 2.73
N GLY A 265 -8.92 5.03 2.71
CA GLY A 265 -8.11 3.89 2.30
C GLY A 265 -7.32 3.23 3.44
N ILE A 266 -7.44 3.72 4.67
CA ILE A 266 -6.78 3.13 5.85
C ILE A 266 -7.75 2.16 6.53
N VAL A 267 -7.52 0.86 6.33
CA VAL A 267 -8.39 -0.22 6.83
C VAL A 267 -8.16 -0.60 8.31
N TRP A 268 -7.17 0.00 8.98
CA TRP A 268 -6.82 -0.33 10.37
C TRP A 268 -7.00 0.88 11.29
N ARG A 269 -7.89 0.78 12.29
CA ARG A 269 -8.18 1.86 13.26
C ARG A 269 -8.64 1.34 14.63
N THR A 270 -8.61 2.24 15.63
CA THR A 270 -9.18 2.05 16.98
C THR A 270 -9.79 3.36 17.54
N GLY A 271 -11.11 3.60 17.44
CA GLY A 271 -11.90 4.39 18.44
C GLY A 271 -12.99 5.37 17.96
N ILE A 272 -14.27 5.16 18.34
CA ILE A 272 -15.46 6.09 18.33
C ILE A 272 -16.63 5.53 19.20
N PRO A 273 -17.03 6.16 20.32
CA PRO A 273 -18.30 5.87 21.04
C PRO A 273 -19.56 6.54 20.40
N PRO A 274 -20.81 6.29 20.86
CA PRO A 274 -21.99 6.14 19.95
C PRO A 274 -23.38 6.67 20.41
N ASN A 275 -24.42 6.40 19.60
CA ASN A 275 -25.87 6.60 19.82
C ASN A 275 -26.68 5.28 19.71
N ALA A 276 -27.94 5.20 20.15
CA ALA A 276 -28.69 3.94 20.35
C ALA A 276 -28.92 3.04 19.10
N ARG A 277 -28.94 3.62 17.90
CA ARG A 277 -28.89 2.92 16.60
C ARG A 277 -28.11 3.81 15.66
N ASP A 278 -27.05 3.27 15.06
CA ASP A 278 -26.16 4.08 14.23
C ASP A 278 -26.10 3.59 12.78
N TYR A 279 -25.84 4.55 11.88
CA TYR A 279 -25.51 4.29 10.50
C TYR A 279 -24.23 5.02 10.10
N PHE A 280 -23.52 4.44 9.14
CA PHE A 280 -22.53 5.12 8.33
C PHE A 280 -23.00 5.09 6.87
N ALA A 281 -23.00 6.23 6.21
CA ALA A 281 -23.49 6.42 4.86
C ALA A 281 -22.47 7.14 3.99
N ILE A 282 -22.48 6.84 2.70
CA ILE A 282 -21.72 7.53 1.67
C ILE A 282 -22.66 8.08 0.60
N ASP A 283 -22.34 9.25 0.06
CA ASP A 283 -22.93 9.83 -1.14
C ASP A 283 -21.88 9.86 -2.24
N LEU A 284 -22.08 9.04 -3.26
CA LEU A 284 -21.22 8.89 -4.44
C LEU A 284 -21.32 10.09 -5.41
N ARG A 285 -22.10 11.12 -5.05
CA ARG A 285 -22.40 12.35 -5.81
C ARG A 285 -23.21 12.17 -7.08
N ARG A 286 -23.37 10.94 -7.53
CA ARG A 286 -24.13 10.56 -8.74
C ARG A 286 -24.59 9.11 -8.65
N PRO A 287 -25.68 8.73 -9.33
CA PRO A 287 -26.07 7.33 -9.47
C PRO A 287 -24.93 6.51 -10.08
N GLN A 288 -24.56 5.41 -9.43
CA GLN A 288 -23.52 4.48 -9.90
C GLN A 288 -24.02 3.05 -9.84
N ALA A 289 -23.61 2.24 -10.82
CA ALA A 289 -23.83 0.81 -10.80
C ALA A 289 -22.88 0.14 -9.79
N VAL A 290 -23.44 -0.50 -8.77
CA VAL A 290 -22.69 -1.08 -7.64
C VAL A 290 -23.13 -2.53 -7.39
N SER A 291 -22.19 -3.38 -6.97
CA SER A 291 -22.44 -4.82 -6.71
C SER A 291 -21.44 -5.50 -5.75
N ASP A 292 -20.43 -4.77 -5.28
CA ASP A 292 -19.37 -5.27 -4.38
C ASP A 292 -19.05 -4.15 -3.39
N VAL A 293 -19.41 -4.37 -2.13
CA VAL A 293 -19.12 -3.49 -1.00
C VAL A 293 -18.22 -4.25 -0.03
N ARG A 294 -17.23 -3.57 0.53
CA ARG A 294 -16.34 -4.15 1.54
C ARG A 294 -16.32 -3.27 2.76
N LEU A 295 -16.53 -3.89 3.92
CA LEU A 295 -16.58 -3.22 5.21
C LEU A 295 -15.47 -3.76 6.09
N TYR A 296 -14.83 -2.88 6.84
CA TYR A 296 -13.78 -3.23 7.80
C TYR A 296 -14.24 -2.73 9.16
N PHE A 297 -14.78 -3.64 9.98
CA PHE A 297 -15.20 -3.30 11.35
C PHE A 297 -14.02 -3.43 12.30
N TYR A 298 -13.93 -2.55 13.29
CA TYR A 298 -12.88 -2.62 14.30
C TYR A 298 -13.43 -2.74 15.73
N ASP A 299 -12.54 -3.13 16.64
CA ASP A 299 -12.76 -3.30 18.07
C ASP A 299 -11.56 -2.71 18.81
N ASP A 300 -11.83 -1.86 19.80
CA ASP A 300 -10.80 -1.20 20.61
C ASP A 300 -10.58 -1.90 21.97
N GLY A 301 -11.25 -3.03 22.21
CA GLY A 301 -11.20 -3.72 23.49
C GLY A 301 -12.10 -3.10 24.57
N GLY A 302 -12.76 -1.96 24.30
CA GLY A 302 -13.52 -1.17 25.26
C GLY A 302 -14.88 -0.69 24.72
N GLY A 303 -15.03 0.63 24.58
CA GLY A 303 -16.31 1.25 24.25
C GLY A 303 -16.81 0.96 22.83
N VAL A 304 -15.93 0.49 21.94
CA VAL A 304 -16.24 0.19 20.54
C VAL A 304 -16.04 -1.27 20.24
N ARG A 305 -17.12 -1.92 19.84
CA ARG A 305 -17.15 -3.35 19.54
C ARG A 305 -17.66 -3.58 18.14
N ARG A 306 -17.29 -4.72 17.56
CA ARG A 306 -17.86 -5.09 16.25
C ARG A 306 -19.35 -5.42 16.40
N PRO A 307 -20.21 -5.04 15.43
CA PRO A 307 -21.63 -5.26 15.55
C PRO A 307 -21.97 -6.75 15.36
N ALA A 308 -22.90 -7.27 16.16
CA ALA A 308 -23.36 -8.67 16.02
C ALA A 308 -24.17 -8.92 14.73
N SER A 309 -24.78 -7.87 14.18
CA SER A 309 -25.52 -7.90 12.91
C SER A 309 -25.45 -6.53 12.24
N TYR A 310 -25.69 -6.50 10.93
CA TYR A 310 -25.72 -5.26 10.14
C TYR A 310 -26.51 -5.48 8.84
N ASP A 311 -27.06 -4.40 8.30
CA ASP A 311 -27.75 -4.36 7.02
C ASP A 311 -27.12 -3.32 6.09
N LEU A 312 -26.85 -3.73 4.84
CA LEU A 312 -26.45 -2.82 3.78
C LEU A 312 -27.69 -2.30 3.07
N GLN A 313 -27.82 -0.98 3.01
CA GLN A 313 -28.97 -0.28 2.44
C GLN A 313 -28.53 0.67 1.32
N TYR A 314 -29.45 0.95 0.41
CA TYR A 314 -29.23 1.89 -0.70
C TYR A 314 -30.37 2.91 -0.78
N TRP A 315 -30.04 4.08 -1.32
CA TRP A 315 -31.01 5.14 -1.58
C TRP A 315 -31.71 4.93 -2.92
N THR A 316 -33.03 4.92 -2.90
CA THR A 316 -33.87 4.75 -4.10
C THR A 316 -34.17 6.07 -4.82
N GLY A 317 -33.78 7.22 -4.25
CA GLY A 317 -34.23 8.54 -4.67
C GLY A 317 -35.22 9.17 -3.68
N ASN A 318 -35.97 8.36 -2.93
CA ASN A 318 -36.94 8.84 -1.93
C ASN A 318 -36.93 8.05 -0.60
N ALA A 319 -36.38 6.84 -0.58
CA ALA A 319 -36.34 6.00 0.61
C ALA A 319 -35.07 5.14 0.66
N TRP A 320 -34.67 4.76 1.87
CA TRP A 320 -33.64 3.76 2.11
C TRP A 320 -34.27 2.37 2.13
N LEU A 321 -33.75 1.45 1.32
CA LEU A 321 -34.16 0.05 1.31
C LEU A 321 -32.96 -0.87 1.51
N THR A 322 -33.21 -2.07 2.06
CA THR A 322 -32.23 -3.15 2.11
C THR A 322 -31.77 -3.54 0.70
N VAL A 323 -30.46 -3.67 0.51
CA VAL A 323 -29.89 -4.19 -0.73
C VAL A 323 -30.35 -5.64 -0.92
N PRO A 324 -30.93 -6.01 -2.08
CA PRO A 324 -31.47 -7.34 -2.30
C PRO A 324 -30.37 -8.41 -2.42
N ASN A 325 -30.65 -9.62 -1.93
CA ASN A 325 -29.81 -10.82 -2.14
C ASN A 325 -28.33 -10.68 -1.76
N GLN A 326 -28.03 -9.96 -0.67
CA GLN A 326 -26.67 -9.82 -0.13
C GLN A 326 -26.02 -11.19 0.16
N GLN A 327 -24.88 -11.46 -0.46
CA GLN A 327 -24.01 -12.60 -0.20
C GLN A 327 -22.75 -12.11 0.53
N ARG A 328 -22.38 -12.75 1.64
CA ARG A 328 -21.31 -12.27 2.53
C ARG A 328 -20.22 -13.33 2.64
N SER A 329 -18.98 -12.97 2.30
CA SER A 329 -17.83 -13.89 2.41
C SER A 329 -17.00 -13.70 3.69
N GLY A 330 -17.40 -12.77 4.56
CA GLY A 330 -16.80 -12.51 5.88
C GLY A 330 -17.86 -12.24 6.94
N SER A 331 -17.50 -12.38 8.21
CA SER A 331 -18.39 -12.09 9.35
C SER A 331 -18.00 -10.77 10.00
N ALA A 332 -18.97 -9.94 10.40
CA ALA A 332 -18.67 -8.77 11.23
C ALA A 332 -18.07 -9.15 12.60
N THR A 333 -18.33 -10.37 13.07
CA THR A 333 -17.73 -10.88 14.32
C THR A 333 -16.33 -11.47 14.15
N ALA A 334 -15.79 -11.53 12.91
CA ALA A 334 -14.42 -11.98 12.63
C ALA A 334 -13.37 -11.09 13.33
N THR A 335 -12.08 -11.26 13.06
CA THR A 335 -11.04 -10.42 13.67
C THR A 335 -11.22 -8.94 13.33
N SER A 336 -10.81 -8.05 14.24
CA SER A 336 -10.80 -6.59 14.04
C SER A 336 -10.08 -6.23 12.73
N ASN A 337 -10.59 -5.25 11.99
CA ASN A 337 -10.05 -4.76 10.71
C ASN A 337 -10.00 -5.83 9.60
N SER A 338 -10.74 -6.93 9.72
CA SER A 338 -10.85 -7.94 8.66
C SER A 338 -11.90 -7.57 7.61
N GLN A 339 -11.62 -7.91 6.36
CA GLN A 339 -12.50 -7.61 5.24
C GLN A 339 -13.82 -8.40 5.33
N THR A 340 -14.92 -7.67 5.41
CA THR A 340 -16.27 -8.19 5.22
C THR A 340 -16.77 -7.82 3.83
N LYS A 341 -16.64 -8.75 2.87
CA LYS A 341 -17.11 -8.53 1.49
C LYS A 341 -18.57 -8.91 1.34
N ILE A 342 -19.35 -8.02 0.73
CA ILE A 342 -20.77 -8.15 0.44
C ILE A 342 -20.96 -8.01 -1.08
N THR A 343 -21.46 -9.06 -1.73
CA THR A 343 -21.83 -9.04 -3.15
C THR A 343 -23.33 -9.21 -3.34
N PHE A 344 -23.87 -8.63 -4.40
CA PHE A 344 -25.32 -8.62 -4.69
C PHE A 344 -25.58 -8.35 -6.18
N PRO A 345 -26.78 -8.63 -6.71
CA PRO A 345 -27.16 -8.21 -8.06
C PRO A 345 -26.96 -6.71 -8.24
N THR A 346 -26.45 -6.28 -9.40
CA THR A 346 -26.14 -4.86 -9.63
C THR A 346 -27.36 -3.98 -9.41
N ILE A 347 -27.20 -2.97 -8.55
CA ILE A 347 -28.16 -1.88 -8.35
C ILE A 347 -27.55 -0.57 -8.84
N VAL A 348 -28.40 0.41 -9.15
CA VAL A 348 -27.99 1.79 -9.44
C VAL A 348 -28.45 2.67 -8.28
N THR A 349 -27.51 3.33 -7.62
CA THR A 349 -27.79 4.20 -6.47
C THR A 349 -26.77 5.34 -6.40
N SER A 350 -27.17 6.49 -5.85
CA SER A 350 -26.22 7.56 -5.50
C SER A 350 -25.69 7.43 -4.08
N GLN A 351 -26.37 6.68 -3.21
CA GLN A 351 -25.97 6.55 -1.81
C GLN A 351 -26.09 5.11 -1.30
N LEU A 352 -25.19 4.76 -0.39
CA LEU A 352 -25.16 3.49 0.33
C LEU A 352 -24.99 3.78 1.81
N ARG A 353 -25.54 2.92 2.66
CA ARG A 353 -25.26 2.98 4.11
C ARG A 353 -25.23 1.59 4.72
N VAL A 354 -24.44 1.44 5.77
CA VAL A 354 -24.52 0.29 6.68
C VAL A 354 -25.23 0.72 7.95
N VAL A 355 -26.20 -0.08 8.39
CA VAL A 355 -26.96 0.12 9.62
C VAL A 355 -26.72 -1.07 10.54
N ALA A 356 -26.38 -0.81 11.80
CA ALA A 356 -26.17 -1.85 12.79
C ALA A 356 -26.74 -1.44 14.16
N PRO A 357 -27.29 -2.39 14.94
CA PRO A 357 -27.53 -2.16 16.35
C PRO A 357 -26.19 -2.09 17.11
N ASN A 358 -26.15 -1.28 18.16
CA ASN A 358 -25.06 -1.40 19.14
C ASN A 358 -25.29 -2.66 19.97
N ASN A 359 -24.21 -3.34 20.40
CA ASN A 359 -24.30 -4.51 21.27
C ASN A 359 -24.60 -4.06 22.71
N PRO A 360 -25.81 -4.32 23.26
CA PRO A 360 -26.08 -4.04 24.66
C PRO A 360 -25.43 -5.16 25.49
N GLY A 361 -24.26 -4.91 26.08
CA GLY A 361 -23.60 -5.86 26.98
C GLY A 361 -22.09 -5.69 27.15
N ASP A 362 -21.36 -5.37 26.07
CA ASP A 362 -19.89 -5.41 26.05
C ASP A 362 -19.22 -4.16 25.43
N GLY A 363 -20.00 -3.14 25.04
CA GLY A 363 -19.51 -1.89 24.47
C GLY A 363 -20.62 -0.87 24.31
N ASN A 364 -20.26 0.39 24.08
CA ASN A 364 -21.24 1.45 23.85
C ASN A 364 -21.73 1.43 22.39
N GLY A 365 -20.88 1.05 21.41
CA GLY A 365 -21.14 1.23 19.97
C GLY A 365 -20.28 0.39 19.04
N TRP A 366 -20.31 0.70 17.74
CA TRP A 366 -19.53 -0.02 16.72
C TRP A 366 -18.61 0.86 15.88
N GLY A 367 -17.50 0.26 15.47
CA GLY A 367 -16.43 0.92 14.73
C GLY A 367 -16.33 0.41 13.30
N LEU A 368 -16.17 1.33 12.36
CA LEU A 368 -15.87 1.04 10.96
C LEU A 368 -14.59 1.78 10.57
N SER A 369 -13.56 1.04 10.20
CA SER A 369 -12.29 1.61 9.77
C SER A 369 -12.33 2.01 8.31
N GLU A 370 -13.07 1.28 7.47
CA GLU A 370 -13.19 1.56 6.04
C GLU A 370 -14.51 1.01 5.44
N PHE A 371 -15.08 1.80 4.53
CA PHE A 371 -16.22 1.48 3.66
C PHE A 371 -15.78 1.60 2.20
N GLU A 372 -15.67 0.46 1.51
CA GLU A 372 -15.27 0.44 0.10
C GLU A 372 -16.42 0.04 -0.81
N VAL A 373 -16.45 0.63 -2.01
CA VAL A 373 -17.38 0.23 -3.10
C VAL A 373 -16.57 -0.10 -4.34
N TRP A 374 -16.43 -1.38 -4.66
CA TRP A 374 -15.62 -1.84 -5.79
C TRP A 374 -16.48 -2.05 -7.02
N THR A 375 -16.38 -1.15 -8.00
CA THR A 375 -17.07 -1.31 -9.28
C THR A 375 -16.07 -1.36 -10.42
N ARG A 376 -16.45 -1.95 -11.55
CA ARG A 376 -15.63 -1.84 -12.76
C ARG A 376 -15.48 -0.37 -13.11
N ALA A 377 -14.32 0.05 -13.58
CA ALA A 377 -14.14 1.44 -14.01
C ALA A 377 -15.08 1.71 -15.21
N VAL A 378 -16.09 2.54 -14.98
CA VAL A 378 -17.06 2.98 -15.99
C VAL A 378 -16.91 4.49 -16.17
N PHE A 379 -16.88 4.91 -17.42
CA PHE A 379 -16.62 6.29 -17.82
C PHE A 379 -17.76 6.79 -18.69
N GLN A 380 -17.93 8.11 -18.66
CA GLN A 380 -18.80 8.82 -19.59
C GLN A 380 -17.92 9.46 -20.65
N LEU A 381 -18.33 9.33 -21.91
CA LEU A 381 -17.71 10.03 -23.02
C LEU A 381 -18.57 11.26 -23.33
N ARG A 382 -18.01 12.45 -23.12
CA ARG A 382 -18.63 13.71 -23.51
C ARG A 382 -17.90 14.32 -24.69
N ASN A 383 -18.66 14.77 -25.68
CA ASN A 383 -18.13 15.57 -26.77
C ASN A 383 -18.19 17.05 -26.40
N GLU A 384 -17.05 17.66 -26.08
CA GLU A 384 -17.03 19.06 -25.62
C GLU A 384 -16.88 20.08 -26.76
N ASN A 385 -16.24 19.71 -27.88
CA ASN A 385 -15.72 20.71 -28.84
C ASN A 385 -16.09 20.50 -30.31
N SER A 386 -16.67 19.37 -30.73
CA SER A 386 -16.83 19.10 -32.18
C SER A 386 -18.18 19.50 -32.77
N GLY A 387 -19.15 19.96 -31.96
CA GLY A 387 -20.51 20.27 -32.43
C GLY A 387 -21.30 19.06 -32.97
N LYS A 388 -20.72 17.85 -32.94
CA LYS A 388 -21.36 16.59 -33.32
C LYS A 388 -22.04 15.97 -32.09
N LEU A 389 -23.33 15.68 -32.20
CA LEU A 389 -24.12 15.10 -31.11
C LEU A 389 -23.72 13.64 -30.87
N MET A 390 -23.32 13.30 -29.63
CA MET A 390 -23.43 11.94 -29.13
C MET A 390 -24.90 11.74 -28.72
N GLY A 391 -25.76 11.36 -29.67
CA GLY A 391 -27.07 10.77 -29.44
C GLY A 391 -28.14 11.57 -28.69
N TYR A 392 -27.97 11.83 -27.40
CA TYR A 392 -28.98 12.34 -26.48
C TYR A 392 -28.31 12.97 -25.24
N ASP A 393 -29.06 13.77 -24.47
CA ASP A 393 -28.62 14.22 -23.15
C ASP A 393 -28.42 13.02 -22.22
N ASP A 394 -27.38 13.09 -21.38
CA ASP A 394 -27.08 12.00 -20.46
C ASP A 394 -28.19 11.82 -19.42
N ASN A 395 -28.78 10.64 -19.38
CA ASN A 395 -29.83 10.23 -18.46
C ASN A 395 -29.38 9.10 -17.51
N GLY A 396 -28.08 8.74 -17.52
CA GLY A 396 -27.50 7.70 -16.69
C GLY A 396 -27.81 6.25 -17.10
N THR A 397 -28.43 6.02 -18.26
CA THR A 397 -28.71 4.67 -18.76
C THR A 397 -27.47 3.99 -19.32
N ARG A 398 -27.48 2.65 -19.40
CA ARG A 398 -26.30 1.83 -19.74
C ARG A 398 -25.66 2.15 -21.09
N ASP A 399 -26.43 2.70 -22.02
CA ASP A 399 -26.00 3.11 -23.36
C ASP A 399 -25.12 4.37 -23.35
N HIS A 400 -25.07 5.11 -22.24
CA HIS A 400 -24.13 6.23 -22.05
C HIS A 400 -22.89 5.85 -21.23
N LEU A 401 -22.83 4.61 -20.75
CA LEU A 401 -21.77 4.10 -19.91
C LEU A 401 -20.76 3.29 -20.73
N TRP A 402 -19.49 3.65 -20.61
CA TRP A 402 -18.39 3.06 -21.38
C TRP A 402 -17.34 2.43 -20.48
N GLN A 403 -16.74 1.34 -20.96
CA GLN A 403 -15.71 0.59 -20.27
C GLN A 403 -14.43 0.56 -21.12
N PHE A 404 -13.29 0.89 -20.51
CA PHE A 404 -11.99 0.63 -21.14
C PHE A 404 -11.61 -0.85 -21.00
N VAL A 405 -11.31 -1.45 -22.14
CA VAL A 405 -10.80 -2.83 -22.25
C VAL A 405 -9.38 -2.73 -22.76
N ARG A 406 -8.37 -3.21 -22.01
CA ARG A 406 -6.98 -3.08 -22.45
C ARG A 406 -6.70 -3.90 -23.72
N ALA A 407 -5.77 -3.40 -24.54
CA ALA A 407 -5.18 -4.05 -25.69
C ALA A 407 -3.64 -4.06 -25.55
N PRO A 408 -2.91 -4.90 -26.31
CA PRO A 408 -1.45 -4.95 -26.28
C PRO A 408 -0.79 -3.58 -26.50
N GLY A 409 0.44 -3.38 -26.02
CA GLY A 409 1.21 -2.16 -26.28
C GLY A 409 0.75 -0.89 -25.55
N GLY A 410 -0.09 -1.03 -24.50
CA GLY A 410 -0.61 0.12 -23.74
C GLY A 410 -1.83 0.80 -24.36
N TRP A 411 -2.41 0.18 -25.39
CA TRP A 411 -3.65 0.61 -26.02
C TRP A 411 -4.90 0.14 -25.25
N PHE A 412 -6.04 0.74 -25.56
CA PHE A 412 -7.34 0.40 -25.02
C PHE A 412 -8.38 0.33 -26.14
N LYS A 413 -9.37 -0.54 -25.96
CA LYS A 413 -10.66 -0.53 -26.64
C LYS A 413 -11.68 0.14 -25.71
N ILE A 414 -12.68 0.80 -26.27
CA ILE A 414 -13.72 1.48 -25.48
C ILE A 414 -15.06 0.82 -25.78
N ARG A 415 -15.62 0.06 -24.83
CA ARG A 415 -16.83 -0.75 -25.02
C ARG A 415 -18.05 -0.07 -24.41
N ASN A 416 -19.15 -0.02 -25.14
CA ASN A 416 -20.43 0.42 -24.61
C ASN A 416 -21.07 -0.66 -23.71
N LEU A 417 -21.60 -0.29 -22.55
CA LEU A 417 -22.17 -1.26 -21.61
C LEU A 417 -23.59 -1.73 -21.96
N ASN A 418 -24.28 -1.10 -22.91
CA ASN A 418 -25.58 -1.56 -23.41
C ASN A 418 -25.42 -2.47 -24.63
N SER A 419 -24.78 -1.99 -25.69
CA SER A 419 -24.65 -2.75 -26.95
C SER A 419 -23.54 -3.81 -26.93
N SER A 420 -22.58 -3.69 -25.99
CA SER A 420 -21.32 -4.45 -25.98
C SER A 420 -20.39 -4.18 -27.18
N LEU A 421 -20.74 -3.25 -28.08
CA LEU A 421 -19.93 -2.82 -29.22
C LEU A 421 -18.81 -1.87 -28.79
N LEU A 422 -17.79 -1.75 -29.63
CA LEU A 422 -16.64 -0.88 -29.42
C LEU A 422 -16.85 0.48 -30.10
N LEU A 423 -16.31 1.54 -29.48
CA LEU A 423 -16.11 2.82 -30.15
C LEU A 423 -14.98 2.64 -31.17
N GLY A 424 -15.32 2.80 -32.45
CA GLY A 424 -14.40 2.74 -33.57
C GLY A 424 -14.47 3.99 -34.45
N VAL A 425 -13.47 4.20 -35.29
CA VAL A 425 -13.49 5.27 -36.29
C VAL A 425 -14.09 4.75 -37.59
N GLN A 426 -15.18 5.37 -38.04
CA GLN A 426 -15.85 4.96 -39.27
C GLN A 426 -14.89 4.97 -40.46
N GLY A 427 -14.81 3.84 -41.17
CA GLY A 427 -13.94 3.66 -42.33
C GLY A 427 -12.44 3.78 -42.03
N ALA A 428 -12.04 3.62 -40.76
CA ALA A 428 -10.66 3.80 -40.30
C ALA A 428 -10.02 5.16 -40.66
N SER A 429 -10.85 6.20 -40.86
CA SER A 429 -10.41 7.52 -41.32
C SER A 429 -9.26 8.11 -40.49
N THR A 430 -8.31 8.73 -41.18
CA THR A 430 -7.19 9.52 -40.63
C THR A 430 -7.42 11.03 -40.72
N ALA A 431 -8.56 11.45 -41.27
CA ALA A 431 -8.92 12.85 -41.39
C ALA A 431 -9.25 13.45 -40.00
N ASN A 432 -9.01 14.75 -39.85
CA ASN A 432 -9.42 15.48 -38.66
C ASN A 432 -10.95 15.40 -38.45
N SER A 433 -11.36 15.27 -37.19
CA SER A 433 -12.77 15.15 -36.79
C SER A 433 -13.54 13.99 -37.46
N PRO A 434 -12.98 12.76 -37.46
CA PRO A 434 -13.63 11.64 -38.11
C PRO A 434 -14.94 11.27 -37.40
N VAL A 435 -15.83 10.55 -38.08
CA VAL A 435 -17.06 10.04 -37.46
C VAL A 435 -16.69 8.86 -36.56
N LEU A 436 -17.14 8.90 -35.31
CA LEU A 436 -17.03 7.77 -34.39
C LEU A 436 -18.31 6.94 -34.45
N GLN A 437 -18.18 5.63 -34.41
CA GLN A 437 -19.28 4.68 -34.49
C GLN A 437 -19.16 3.61 -33.42
N GLN A 438 -20.28 2.94 -33.11
CA GLN A 438 -20.26 1.68 -32.39
C GLN A 438 -20.16 0.53 -33.39
N TYR A 439 -19.19 -0.36 -33.22
CA TYR A 439 -18.94 -1.45 -34.15
C TYR A 439 -18.45 -2.71 -33.44
N GLU A 440 -18.62 -3.87 -34.09
CA GLU A 440 -18.13 -5.14 -33.56
C GLU A 440 -16.60 -5.18 -33.55
N ASP A 441 -16.04 -5.88 -32.57
CA ASP A 441 -14.59 -6.05 -32.48
C ASP A 441 -14.10 -6.98 -33.59
N ASN A 442 -13.53 -6.39 -34.63
CA ASN A 442 -12.99 -7.07 -35.81
C ASN A 442 -11.45 -7.13 -35.79
N GLY A 443 -10.82 -6.75 -34.68
CA GLY A 443 -9.36 -6.77 -34.49
C GLY A 443 -8.58 -5.66 -35.19
N THR A 444 -9.24 -4.72 -35.89
CA THR A 444 -8.57 -3.63 -36.60
C THR A 444 -8.21 -2.46 -35.69
N SER A 445 -7.18 -1.69 -36.08
CA SER A 445 -6.61 -0.63 -35.25
C SER A 445 -7.53 0.58 -35.04
N ASP A 446 -8.60 0.74 -35.83
CA ASP A 446 -9.59 1.80 -35.67
C ASP A 446 -10.44 1.68 -34.40
N HIS A 447 -10.28 0.58 -33.65
CA HIS A 447 -10.87 0.36 -32.32
C HIS A 447 -9.87 0.59 -31.17
N LEU A 448 -8.62 0.96 -31.47
CA LEU A 448 -7.55 1.15 -30.49
C LEU A 448 -7.36 2.63 -30.14
N TRP A 449 -7.33 2.91 -28.84
CA TRP A 449 -7.30 4.23 -28.24
C TRP A 449 -6.21 4.30 -27.18
N ARG A 450 -5.51 5.42 -27.09
CA ARG A 450 -4.53 5.67 -26.03
C ARG A 450 -4.94 6.90 -25.24
N VAL A 451 -4.90 6.78 -23.91
CA VAL A 451 -5.16 7.90 -23.02
C VAL A 451 -3.92 8.77 -22.93
N ILE A 452 -4.05 10.06 -23.24
CA ILE A 452 -3.00 11.06 -23.07
C ILE A 452 -3.49 12.13 -22.08
N SER A 453 -2.63 12.51 -21.13
CA SER A 453 -2.90 13.60 -20.19
C SER A 453 -2.70 14.94 -20.88
N SER A 454 -3.67 15.86 -20.81
CA SER A 454 -3.39 17.26 -21.15
C SER A 454 -2.75 17.97 -19.98
N GLN A 455 -1.60 18.60 -20.20
CA GLN A 455 -1.09 19.59 -19.26
C GLN A 455 -2.07 20.78 -19.22
N GLY A 456 -2.74 20.99 -18.09
CA GLY A 456 -3.49 22.22 -17.82
C GLY A 456 -5.02 22.18 -17.95
N ASN A 457 -5.64 21.08 -18.41
CA ASN A 457 -7.10 20.90 -18.41
C ASN A 457 -7.52 19.59 -17.74
N ASN A 458 -8.65 19.60 -17.02
CA ASN A 458 -9.22 18.47 -16.25
C ASN A 458 -9.81 17.34 -17.14
N GLY A 459 -9.20 17.03 -18.29
CA GLY A 459 -9.71 16.07 -19.27
C GLY A 459 -8.69 14.98 -19.65
N LEU A 460 -9.20 13.78 -19.92
CA LEU A 460 -8.46 12.70 -20.58
C LEU A 460 -8.70 12.80 -22.09
N PHE A 461 -7.63 12.85 -22.88
CA PHE A 461 -7.74 12.86 -24.35
C PHE A 461 -7.40 11.47 -24.89
N PHE A 462 -8.05 11.07 -25.98
CA PHE A 462 -7.75 9.82 -26.66
C PHE A 462 -7.00 10.10 -27.96
N ALA A 463 -5.76 9.63 -28.06
CA ALA A 463 -5.00 9.62 -29.30
C ALA A 463 -5.19 8.27 -29.99
N LYS A 464 -5.27 8.32 -31.33
CA LYS A 464 -5.29 7.16 -32.23
C LYS A 464 -4.00 7.18 -33.06
N GLU A 465 -3.56 6.01 -33.50
CA GLU A 465 -2.57 5.86 -34.59
C GLU A 465 -3.25 5.85 -35.97
#